data_AF-A0A1S3J7X6-F1
#
_entry.id   AF-A0A1S3J7X6-F1
#
_cell.length_a   1.000
_cell.length_b   1.000
_cell.length_c   1.000
_cell.angle_alpha   90.00
_cell.angle_beta   90.00
_cell.angle_gamma   90.00
#
_symmetry.space_group_name_H-M   'P 1'
#
loop_
_entity.id
_entity.type
_entity.pdbx_description
1 polymer ?
#
loop_
_entity_poly.entity_id
_entity_poly.type
_entity_poly.pdbx_seq_one_letter_code
_entity_poly.pdbx_strand_id
1 'polypeptide(L)'
;MCNESEEEMTQLLLSLKNVIDGRDRGSPLFHSHIWLDGAFDTKTKPESNTLSRNALQLLGIVKSVFDVSLGNEPPGTVSYRFETKKTRYGRRFTWTFYDLNEELEDVDLNVHLKDNRKVKKKKRWSQIMYLSYIIDFLCVKSAKRTGLDVDEILKDTFILTTDADVKFEFASVEALLDVFLRDETKQLGAVCARTHPLGSVANPLVSYQIFDYAIGHWLQKVANHTLGSVLCAPGCFSMYRTAILKNVLPEYGSDTSCGTEFLYKDMGEDRWLCTLMTRCLLRQEAVILTIFKK
;
A
#
# COMPACT_ATOMS: atom_id res chain seq x y z
N MET A 1 -6.23 -6.20 5.94
CA MET A 1 -7.49 -5.59 6.43
C MET A 1 -7.43 -5.69 7.95
N CYS A 2 -6.86 -4.67 8.62
CA CYS A 2 -6.20 -4.82 9.92
C CYS A 2 -7.13 -5.22 11.09
N ASN A 3 -7.16 -6.52 11.37
CA ASN A 3 -7.30 -7.05 12.73
C ASN A 3 -5.89 -7.37 13.27
N GLU A 4 -4.98 -6.43 13.11
CA GLU A 4 -3.56 -6.66 13.39
C GLU A 4 -3.23 -6.29 14.82
N SER A 5 -2.19 -6.91 15.34
CA SER A 5 -1.67 -6.66 16.67
C SER A 5 -1.10 -5.24 16.77
N GLU A 6 -0.97 -4.76 18.01
CA GLU A 6 -0.31 -3.49 18.27
C GLU A 6 1.13 -3.46 17.72
N GLU A 7 1.83 -4.59 17.84
CA GLU A 7 3.20 -4.75 17.37
C GLU A 7 3.31 -4.61 15.85
N GLU A 8 2.43 -5.28 15.08
CA GLU A 8 2.41 -5.20 13.62
C GLU A 8 2.10 -3.78 13.15
N MET A 9 1.04 -3.17 13.71
CA MET A 9 0.70 -1.78 13.38
C MET A 9 1.84 -0.80 13.69
N THR A 10 2.51 -0.99 14.84
CA THR A 10 3.67 -0.17 15.22
C THR A 10 4.84 -0.37 14.25
N GLN A 11 5.12 -1.60 13.86
CA GLN A 11 6.20 -1.93 12.92
C GLN A 11 5.97 -1.29 11.55
N LEU A 12 4.75 -1.34 11.02
CA LEU A 12 4.41 -0.66 9.76
C LEU A 12 4.63 0.85 9.89
N LEU A 13 4.12 1.47 10.97
CA LEU A 13 4.23 2.91 11.18
C LEU A 13 5.69 3.37 11.34
N LEU A 14 6.52 2.58 12.01
CA LEU A 14 7.96 2.83 12.09
C LEU A 14 8.63 2.71 10.72
N SER A 15 8.25 1.72 9.90
CA SER A 15 8.78 1.59 8.54
C SER A 15 8.40 2.78 7.66
N LEU A 16 7.16 3.28 7.78
CA LEU A 16 6.72 4.51 7.12
C LEU A 16 7.48 5.74 7.62
N LYS A 17 7.69 5.87 8.93
CA LYS A 17 8.49 6.95 9.50
C LYS A 17 9.92 6.94 8.98
N ASN A 18 10.56 5.76 8.91
CA ASN A 18 11.88 5.61 8.33
C ASN A 18 11.93 6.04 6.86
N VAL A 19 10.88 5.77 6.07
CA VAL A 19 10.78 6.25 4.68
C VAL A 19 10.67 7.77 4.63
N ILE A 20 9.90 8.39 5.53
CA ILE A 20 9.70 9.85 5.54
C ILE A 20 10.97 10.58 5.99
N ASP A 21 11.63 10.07 7.02
CA ASP A 21 12.83 10.66 7.64
C ASP A 21 14.10 10.38 6.80
N GLY A 22 14.10 9.31 6.00
CA GLY A 22 15.25 8.90 5.18
C GLY A 22 15.36 9.59 3.81
N ARG A 23 14.45 10.50 3.47
CA ARG A 23 14.43 11.18 2.16
C ARG A 23 15.55 12.20 2.02
N ASP A 24 15.95 12.42 0.78
CA ASP A 24 16.90 13.44 0.35
C ASP A 24 16.36 14.28 -0.82
N ARG A 25 17.13 15.26 -1.29
CA ARG A 25 16.72 16.17 -2.39
C ARG A 25 16.49 15.47 -3.73
N GLY A 26 17.01 14.25 -3.93
CA GLY A 26 16.81 13.46 -5.15
C GLY A 26 15.64 12.48 -5.05
N SER A 27 15.08 12.32 -3.85
CA SER A 27 14.00 11.40 -3.57
C SER A 27 12.70 11.82 -4.25
N PRO A 28 11.88 10.87 -4.74
CA PRO A 28 10.57 11.20 -5.29
C PRO A 28 9.62 11.70 -4.19
N LEU A 29 8.50 12.28 -4.62
CA LEU A 29 7.43 12.65 -3.70
C LEU A 29 6.74 11.40 -3.13
N PHE A 30 6.76 11.25 -1.82
CA PHE A 30 6.09 10.15 -1.12
C PHE A 30 4.77 10.59 -0.50
N HIS A 31 3.72 9.82 -0.75
CA HIS A 31 2.43 9.97 -0.08
C HIS A 31 2.07 8.68 0.64
N SER A 32 1.90 8.77 1.97
CA SER A 32 1.55 7.61 2.79
C SER A 32 0.03 7.50 2.92
N HIS A 33 -0.52 6.32 2.62
CA HIS A 33 -1.95 6.03 2.70
C HIS A 33 -2.21 4.72 3.45
N ILE A 34 -2.73 4.84 4.68
CA ILE A 34 -3.09 3.71 5.54
C ILE A 34 -4.61 3.52 5.49
N TRP A 35 -5.07 2.34 5.10
CA TRP A 35 -6.50 2.05 4.95
C TRP A 35 -6.97 1.08 6.04
N LEU A 36 -7.84 1.57 6.93
CA LEU A 36 -8.48 0.76 7.96
C LEU A 36 -9.92 0.42 7.58
N ASP A 37 -10.20 -0.87 7.44
CA ASP A 37 -11.56 -1.37 7.24
C ASP A 37 -12.30 -1.55 8.56
N GLY A 38 -13.62 -1.40 8.55
CA GLY A 38 -14.41 -1.54 9.78
C GLY A 38 -14.01 -0.52 10.84
N ALA A 39 -13.64 0.69 10.41
CA ALA A 39 -13.13 1.74 11.30
C ALA A 39 -14.20 2.31 12.25
N PHE A 40 -15.47 1.97 12.05
CA PHE A 40 -16.60 2.44 12.84
C PHE A 40 -17.26 1.29 13.60
N ASP A 41 -17.64 1.55 14.85
CA ASP A 41 -18.37 0.58 15.68
C ASP A 41 -19.83 0.49 15.25
N THR A 42 -20.05 -0.34 14.25
CA THR A 42 -21.38 -0.64 13.71
C THR A 42 -22.10 -1.75 14.47
N LYS A 43 -21.42 -2.44 15.40
CA LYS A 43 -21.99 -3.58 16.13
C LYS A 43 -22.73 -3.12 17.38
N THR A 44 -22.11 -2.24 18.17
CA THR A 44 -22.72 -1.74 19.42
C THR A 44 -23.55 -0.49 19.18
N LYS A 45 -23.16 0.34 18.19
CA LYS A 45 -23.80 1.63 17.89
C LYS A 45 -24.01 1.80 16.37
N PRO A 46 -24.96 1.06 15.76
CA PRO A 46 -25.10 0.95 14.31
C PRO A 46 -25.31 2.27 13.56
N GLU A 47 -25.86 3.30 14.21
CA GLU A 47 -26.08 4.63 13.63
C GLU A 47 -25.03 5.67 14.04
N SER A 48 -24.14 5.32 14.99
CA SER A 48 -23.11 6.24 15.45
C SER A 48 -21.94 6.33 14.45
N ASN A 49 -21.21 7.44 14.54
CA ASN A 49 -19.90 7.62 13.91
C ASN A 49 -18.75 7.35 14.90
N THR A 50 -19.03 6.59 15.97
CA THR A 50 -18.03 6.14 16.93
C THR A 50 -17.02 5.23 16.25
N LEU A 51 -15.73 5.49 16.50
CA LEU A 51 -14.65 4.68 15.95
C LEU A 51 -14.57 3.33 16.66
N SER A 52 -14.16 2.29 15.93
CA SER A 52 -13.90 0.97 16.50
C SER A 52 -12.64 0.98 17.37
N ARG A 53 -12.49 -0.04 18.23
CA ARG A 53 -11.30 -0.20 19.08
C ARG A 53 -10.00 -0.21 18.26
N ASN A 54 -9.96 -0.93 17.14
CA ASN A 54 -8.79 -1.00 16.26
C ASN A 54 -8.46 0.37 15.66
N ALA A 55 -9.48 1.17 15.31
CA ALA A 55 -9.27 2.52 14.82
C ALA A 55 -8.67 3.43 15.89
N LEU A 56 -9.19 3.37 17.13
CA LEU A 56 -8.63 4.14 18.24
C LEU A 56 -7.19 3.71 18.57
N GLN A 57 -6.92 2.40 18.53
CA GLN A 57 -5.58 1.86 18.74
C GLN A 57 -4.58 2.35 17.68
N LEU A 58 -4.92 2.23 16.39
CA LEU A 58 -4.09 2.74 15.30
C LEU A 58 -3.78 4.23 15.48
N LEU A 59 -4.78 5.05 15.81
CA LEU A 59 -4.59 6.49 16.02
C LEU A 59 -3.71 6.79 17.24
N GLY A 60 -3.79 5.98 18.29
CA GLY A 60 -2.89 6.06 19.45
C GLY A 60 -1.44 5.80 19.08
N ILE A 61 -1.18 4.80 18.24
CA ILE A 61 0.17 4.46 17.76
C ILE A 61 0.68 5.52 16.78
N VAL A 62 -0.17 6.06 15.89
CA VAL A 62 0.22 7.17 15.01
C VAL A 62 0.68 8.37 15.82
N LYS A 63 -0.05 8.70 16.90
CA LYS A 63 0.32 9.77 17.83
C LYS A 63 1.68 9.51 18.47
N SER A 64 1.98 8.28 18.93
CA SER A 64 3.25 7.99 19.59
C SER A 64 4.43 7.91 18.62
N VAL A 65 4.25 7.33 17.43
CA VAL A 65 5.35 7.12 16.45
C VAL A 65 5.72 8.43 15.74
N PHE A 66 4.73 9.24 15.37
CA PHE A 66 4.95 10.48 14.61
C PHE A 66 4.98 11.74 15.49
N ASP A 67 4.76 11.61 16.80
CA ASP A 67 4.64 12.73 17.74
C ASP A 67 3.60 13.77 17.31
N VAL A 68 2.41 13.30 16.89
CA VAL A 68 1.31 14.13 16.37
C VAL A 68 0.05 14.04 17.20
N SER A 69 -0.81 15.05 17.11
CA SER A 69 -2.11 15.09 17.78
C SER A 69 -3.28 15.18 16.79
N LEU A 70 -4.51 14.95 17.27
CA LEU A 70 -5.76 15.09 16.50
C LEU A 70 -6.33 16.52 16.57
N GLY A 71 -5.46 17.53 16.57
CA GLY A 71 -5.80 18.96 16.66
C GLY A 71 -4.73 19.86 16.02
N ASN A 72 -4.95 21.18 16.04
CA ASN A 72 -3.99 22.17 15.54
C ASN A 72 -3.16 22.73 16.72
N GLU A 73 -1.93 22.27 16.89
CA GLU A 73 -0.85 23.00 17.59
C GLU A 73 0.50 22.64 16.93
N PRO A 74 1.45 23.59 16.84
CA PRO A 74 2.58 23.51 17.79
C PRO A 74 3.13 24.87 18.27
N PRO A 75 3.76 24.88 19.47
CA PRO A 75 5.10 25.46 19.57
C PRO A 75 6.06 24.42 20.18
N GLY A 76 6.72 23.65 19.32
CA GLY A 76 7.74 22.67 19.74
C GLY A 76 8.14 21.70 18.63
N THR A 77 9.29 21.96 18.03
CA THR A 77 10.16 21.08 17.22
C THR A 77 9.63 20.45 15.91
N VAL A 78 8.35 20.04 15.77
CA VAL A 78 7.83 19.44 14.52
C VAL A 78 6.68 20.27 13.95
N SER A 79 6.88 20.84 12.76
CA SER A 79 5.84 21.57 12.03
C SER A 79 4.95 20.61 11.24
N TYR A 80 3.71 20.43 11.69
CA TYR A 80 2.69 19.71 10.93
C TYR A 80 1.33 20.43 10.93
N ARG A 81 0.47 20.06 9.98
CA ARG A 81 -0.96 20.46 9.94
C ARG A 81 -1.83 19.22 9.97
N PHE A 82 -2.88 19.25 10.78
CA PHE A 82 -3.89 18.20 10.83
C PHE A 82 -5.18 18.62 10.09
N GLU A 83 -5.68 17.77 9.21
CA GLU A 83 -6.98 17.94 8.54
C GLU A 83 -7.83 16.68 8.70
N THR A 84 -9.11 16.88 9.02
CA THR A 84 -10.14 15.83 8.95
C THR A 84 -11.10 16.10 7.79
N LYS A 85 -11.32 15.08 6.95
CA LYS A 85 -12.20 15.16 5.79
C LYS A 85 -13.22 14.03 5.77
N LYS A 86 -14.50 14.37 5.59
CA LYS A 86 -15.56 13.40 5.32
C LYS A 86 -15.43 12.91 3.88
N THR A 87 -15.45 11.60 3.67
CA THR A 87 -15.29 10.98 2.35
C THR A 87 -16.51 10.15 1.99
N ARG A 88 -16.65 9.76 0.71
CA ARG A 88 -17.75 8.90 0.27
C ARG A 88 -17.71 7.52 0.95
N TYR A 89 -16.51 7.02 1.25
CA TYR A 89 -16.31 5.74 1.94
C TYR A 89 -16.27 5.84 3.46
N GLY A 90 -16.25 7.03 4.07
CA GLY A 90 -16.09 7.17 5.51
C GLY A 90 -15.47 8.51 5.92
N ARG A 91 -14.27 8.45 6.48
CA ARG A 91 -13.50 9.63 6.93
C ARG A 91 -12.02 9.45 6.60
N ARG A 92 -11.30 10.56 6.44
CA ARG A 92 -9.85 10.58 6.28
C ARG A 92 -9.25 11.59 7.24
N PHE A 93 -8.16 11.20 7.88
CA PHE A 93 -7.29 12.06 8.67
C PHE A 93 -5.98 12.23 7.91
N THR A 94 -5.51 13.47 7.81
CA THR A 94 -4.29 13.82 7.09
C THR A 94 -3.41 14.65 8.01
N TRP A 95 -2.17 14.21 8.20
CA TRP A 95 -1.11 15.00 8.81
C TRP A 95 -0.11 15.38 7.71
N THR A 96 0.04 16.66 7.44
CA THR A 96 1.03 17.20 6.50
C THR A 96 2.22 17.69 7.30
N PHE A 97 3.38 17.07 7.10
CA PHE A 97 4.66 17.45 7.72
C PHE A 97 5.41 18.38 6.78
N TYR A 98 5.83 19.53 7.30
CA TYR A 98 6.57 20.54 6.56
C TYR A 98 8.07 20.40 6.82
N ASP A 99 8.88 20.56 5.77
CA ASP A 99 10.31 20.76 5.94
C ASP A 99 10.60 22.24 6.21
N LEU A 100 11.04 22.55 7.43
CA LEU A 100 11.32 23.94 7.85
C LEU A 100 12.49 24.56 7.08
N ASN A 101 13.36 23.75 6.50
CA ASN A 101 14.49 24.22 5.71
C ASN A 101 14.12 24.43 4.23
N GLU A 102 12.89 24.10 3.82
CA GLU A 102 12.41 24.14 2.43
C GLU A 102 13.32 23.38 1.44
N GLU A 103 14.07 22.39 1.92
CA GLU A 103 14.93 21.56 1.08
C GLU A 103 14.18 20.37 0.48
N LEU A 104 13.14 19.90 1.17
CA LEU A 104 12.31 18.77 0.80
C LEU A 104 10.85 19.18 0.65
N GLU A 105 10.15 18.53 -0.28
CA GLU A 105 8.70 18.67 -0.42
C GLU A 105 7.96 18.11 0.81
N ASP A 106 6.85 18.76 1.13
CA ASP A 106 5.92 18.38 2.19
C ASP A 106 5.43 16.93 2.02
N VAL A 107 5.23 16.23 3.15
CA VAL A 107 4.72 14.86 3.15
C VAL A 107 3.43 14.72 3.91
N ASP A 108 2.51 14.01 3.29
CA ASP A 108 1.23 13.65 3.88
C ASP A 108 1.25 12.21 4.43
N LEU A 109 0.92 12.06 5.71
CA LEU A 109 0.44 10.83 6.30
C LEU A 109 -1.09 10.82 6.29
N ASN A 110 -1.69 9.97 5.47
CA ASN A 110 -3.14 9.84 5.36
C ASN A 110 -3.62 8.54 6.01
N VAL A 111 -4.50 8.65 7.00
CA VAL A 111 -5.22 7.53 7.58
C VAL A 111 -6.67 7.56 7.12
N HIS A 112 -7.05 6.54 6.37
CA HIS A 112 -8.37 6.37 5.76
C HIS A 112 -9.21 5.40 6.58
N LEU A 113 -10.31 5.92 7.13
CA LEU A 113 -11.25 5.18 7.96
C LEU A 113 -12.46 4.78 7.10
N LYS A 114 -12.50 3.51 6.67
CA LYS A 114 -13.58 2.99 5.84
C LYS A 114 -14.79 2.57 6.68
N ASP A 115 -15.95 3.02 6.22
CA ASP A 115 -17.27 2.67 6.76
C ASP A 115 -17.87 1.52 5.96
N ASN A 116 -17.98 0.36 6.61
CA ASN A 116 -18.47 -0.88 6.00
C ASN A 116 -19.98 -0.84 5.70
N ARG A 117 -20.70 0.22 6.10
CA ARG A 117 -22.08 0.50 5.67
C ARG A 117 -22.14 1.13 4.27
N LYS A 118 -21.05 1.75 3.81
CA LYS A 118 -21.01 2.54 2.57
C LYS A 118 -20.31 1.85 1.41
N VAL A 119 -19.36 0.96 1.68
CA VAL A 119 -18.64 0.22 0.64
C VAL A 119 -18.55 -1.25 1.02
N LYS A 120 -18.64 -2.10 -0.01
CA LYS A 120 -18.67 -3.56 0.10
C LYS A 120 -17.53 -4.06 1.00
N LYS A 121 -17.87 -5.02 1.85
CA LYS A 121 -16.91 -5.77 2.68
C LYS A 121 -16.10 -6.71 1.78
N LYS A 122 -14.96 -7.21 2.28
CA LYS A 122 -13.92 -8.05 1.63
C LYS A 122 -12.71 -7.27 1.12
N LYS A 123 -11.57 -7.97 1.07
CA LYS A 123 -10.26 -7.46 0.68
C LYS A 123 -10.30 -6.85 -0.73
N ARG A 124 -10.69 -7.61 -1.76
CA ARG A 124 -10.78 -7.12 -3.15
C ARG A 124 -11.53 -5.79 -3.30
N TRP A 125 -12.70 -5.63 -2.68
CA TRP A 125 -13.49 -4.40 -2.79
C TRP A 125 -12.82 -3.20 -2.11
N SER A 126 -12.12 -3.42 -0.99
CA SER A 126 -11.24 -2.40 -0.44
C SER A 126 -10.09 -2.08 -1.39
N GLN A 127 -9.55 -3.08 -2.08
CA GLN A 127 -8.49 -2.88 -3.07
C GLN A 127 -8.91 -2.01 -4.24
N ILE A 128 -10.04 -2.33 -4.85
CA ILE A 128 -10.62 -1.52 -5.93
C ILE A 128 -10.86 -0.08 -5.46
N MET A 129 -11.39 0.10 -4.26
CA MET A 129 -11.67 1.43 -3.70
C MET A 129 -10.39 2.28 -3.55
N TYR A 130 -9.31 1.72 -2.98
CA TYR A 130 -8.08 2.51 -2.80
C TYR A 130 -7.37 2.76 -4.14
N LEU A 131 -7.38 1.79 -5.06
CA LEU A 131 -6.78 1.96 -6.39
C LEU A 131 -7.49 3.06 -7.17
N SER A 132 -8.83 3.02 -7.19
CA SER A 132 -9.65 4.07 -7.80
C SER A 132 -9.44 5.44 -7.15
N TYR A 133 -9.28 5.48 -5.82
CA TYR A 133 -8.97 6.74 -5.13
C TYR A 133 -7.63 7.35 -5.58
N ILE A 134 -6.59 6.53 -5.78
CA ILE A 134 -5.28 7.03 -6.22
C ILE A 134 -5.33 7.40 -7.71
N ILE A 135 -5.84 6.50 -8.55
CA ILE A 135 -5.81 6.63 -10.02
C ILE A 135 -6.84 7.65 -10.52
N ASP A 136 -8.11 7.48 -10.16
CA ASP A 136 -9.20 8.29 -10.72
C ASP A 136 -9.36 9.64 -10.02
N PHE A 137 -8.89 9.77 -8.77
CA PHE A 137 -9.02 11.00 -8.00
C PHE A 137 -7.69 11.73 -7.79
N LEU A 138 -6.67 11.11 -7.20
CA LEU A 138 -5.42 11.83 -6.90
C LEU A 138 -4.63 12.18 -8.16
N CYS A 139 -4.44 11.24 -9.09
CA CYS A 139 -3.68 11.51 -10.32
C CYS A 139 -4.38 12.57 -11.18
N VAL A 140 -5.71 12.49 -11.32
CA VAL A 140 -6.50 13.51 -12.03
C VAL A 140 -6.45 14.88 -11.34
N LYS A 141 -6.46 14.91 -10.00
CA LYS A 141 -6.29 16.16 -9.24
C LYS A 141 -4.89 16.74 -9.46
N SER A 142 -3.86 15.89 -9.50
CA SER A 142 -2.48 16.32 -9.77
C SER A 142 -2.33 16.89 -11.18
N ALA A 143 -2.95 16.26 -12.19
CA ALA A 143 -2.99 16.74 -13.57
C ALA A 143 -3.59 18.15 -13.66
N LYS A 144 -4.73 18.37 -13.00
CA LYS A 144 -5.38 19.69 -12.95
C LYS A 144 -4.52 20.76 -12.28
N ARG A 145 -3.71 20.39 -11.28
CA ARG A 145 -2.83 21.34 -10.55
C ARG A 145 -1.60 21.70 -11.37
N THR A 146 -1.01 20.72 -12.06
CA THR A 146 0.25 20.87 -12.80
C THR A 146 0.04 21.30 -14.24
N GLY A 147 -1.16 21.11 -14.80
CA GLY A 147 -1.46 21.32 -16.21
C GLY A 147 -0.96 20.18 -17.13
N LEU A 148 -0.36 19.13 -16.56
CA LEU A 148 0.11 17.95 -17.31
C LEU A 148 -1.04 17.04 -17.71
N ASP A 149 -0.82 16.24 -18.75
CA ASP A 149 -1.76 15.20 -19.14
C ASP A 149 -1.84 14.09 -18.08
N VAL A 150 -3.04 13.54 -17.90
CA VAL A 150 -3.29 12.50 -16.89
C VAL A 150 -2.47 11.24 -17.20
N ASP A 151 -2.31 10.87 -18.47
CA ASP A 151 -1.59 9.66 -18.82
C ASP A 151 -0.07 9.82 -18.62
N GLU A 152 0.47 11.04 -18.70
CA GLU A 152 1.87 11.32 -18.33
C GLU A 152 2.08 11.15 -16.82
N ILE A 153 1.20 11.72 -15.99
CA ILE A 153 1.28 11.56 -14.53
C ILE A 153 1.18 10.09 -14.14
N LEU A 154 0.27 9.34 -14.76
CA LEU A 154 0.09 7.93 -14.46
C LEU A 154 1.30 7.07 -14.86
N LYS A 155 2.03 7.47 -15.89
CA LYS A 155 3.27 6.77 -16.28
C LYS A 155 4.34 6.93 -15.21
N ASP A 156 4.43 8.10 -14.57
CA ASP A 156 5.47 8.40 -13.58
C ASP A 156 4.96 8.36 -12.13
N THR A 157 3.77 7.79 -11.90
CA THR A 157 3.23 7.52 -10.56
C THR A 157 3.20 6.02 -10.27
N PHE A 158 3.72 5.65 -9.10
CA PHE A 158 3.81 4.27 -8.63
C PHE A 158 3.03 4.07 -7.32
N ILE A 159 2.49 2.87 -7.11
CA ILE A 159 1.85 2.47 -5.87
C ILE A 159 2.64 1.33 -5.27
N LEU A 160 3.26 1.57 -4.11
CA LEU A 160 3.79 0.51 -3.25
C LEU A 160 2.67 -0.02 -2.35
N THR A 161 2.41 -1.31 -2.42
CA THR A 161 1.50 -2.03 -1.52
C THR A 161 2.31 -2.84 -0.52
N THR A 162 1.91 -2.77 0.75
CA THR A 162 2.53 -3.52 1.84
C THR A 162 1.47 -4.09 2.77
N ASP A 163 1.77 -5.25 3.34
CA ASP A 163 1.03 -5.75 4.52
C ASP A 163 1.57 -5.05 5.77
N ALA A 164 0.79 -5.01 6.86
CA ALA A 164 1.22 -4.36 8.10
C ALA A 164 2.14 -5.26 8.97
N ASP A 165 2.31 -6.54 8.62
CA ASP A 165 3.30 -7.46 9.21
C ASP A 165 4.70 -7.38 8.56
N VAL A 166 4.90 -6.47 7.60
CA VAL A 166 6.16 -6.30 6.86
C VAL A 166 7.00 -5.18 7.46
N LYS A 167 8.30 -5.45 7.58
CA LYS A 167 9.32 -4.48 7.99
C LYS A 167 10.18 -4.12 6.78
N PHE A 168 10.32 -2.83 6.52
CA PHE A 168 11.13 -2.32 5.40
C PHE A 168 11.80 -1.00 5.77
N GLU A 169 12.84 -0.66 5.01
CA GLU A 169 13.61 0.57 5.15
C GLU A 169 13.50 1.41 3.88
N PHE A 170 13.92 2.67 3.96
CA PHE A 170 13.92 3.59 2.82
C PHE A 170 14.66 3.02 1.59
N ALA A 171 15.86 2.46 1.80
CA ALA A 171 16.65 1.83 0.75
C ALA A 171 15.91 0.66 0.04
N SER A 172 15.00 -0.04 0.74
CA SER A 172 14.19 -1.10 0.13
C SER A 172 13.15 -0.54 -0.85
N VAL A 173 12.62 0.66 -0.56
CA VAL A 173 11.68 1.36 -1.44
C VAL A 173 12.41 1.94 -2.64
N GLU A 174 13.56 2.58 -2.43
CA GLU A 174 14.40 3.11 -3.50
C GLU A 174 14.82 2.01 -4.48
N ALA A 175 15.24 0.85 -3.97
CA ALA A 175 15.69 -0.23 -4.83
C ALA A 175 14.57 -0.80 -5.74
N LEU A 176 13.30 -0.72 -5.33
CA LEU A 176 12.18 -1.04 -6.22
C LEU A 176 11.97 0.03 -7.29
N LEU A 177 12.08 1.30 -6.90
CA LEU A 177 11.91 2.44 -7.80
C LEU A 177 13.01 2.49 -8.85
N ASP A 178 14.25 2.21 -8.45
CA ASP A 178 15.43 2.14 -9.32
C ASP A 178 15.21 1.25 -10.54
N VAL A 179 14.49 0.15 -10.37
CA VAL A 179 14.18 -0.77 -11.47
C VAL A 179 13.18 -0.17 -12.44
N PHE A 180 12.18 0.56 -11.95
CA PHE A 180 11.27 1.33 -12.81
C PHE A 180 11.96 2.50 -13.53
N LEU A 181 12.94 3.13 -12.90
CA LEU A 181 13.69 4.26 -13.49
C LEU A 181 14.65 3.80 -14.59
N ARG A 182 15.21 2.58 -14.48
CA ARG A 182 16.05 1.97 -15.52
C ARG A 182 15.26 1.46 -16.71
N ASP A 183 13.94 1.29 -16.58
CA ASP A 183 13.06 0.90 -17.67
C ASP A 183 12.66 2.11 -18.54
N GLU A 184 13.52 2.44 -19.51
CA GLU A 184 13.27 3.50 -20.50
C GLU A 184 12.01 3.24 -21.35
N THR A 185 11.64 1.98 -21.54
CA THR A 185 10.47 1.59 -22.36
C THR A 185 9.14 1.86 -21.66
N LYS A 186 9.17 2.08 -20.34
CA LYS A 186 7.99 2.22 -19.45
C LYS A 186 6.99 1.06 -19.58
N GLN A 187 7.45 -0.13 -19.96
CA GLN A 187 6.64 -1.35 -20.09
C GLN A 187 6.62 -2.18 -18.81
N LEU A 188 7.48 -1.88 -17.84
CA LEU A 188 7.50 -2.53 -16.54
C LEU A 188 6.26 -2.13 -15.75
N GLY A 189 5.44 -3.12 -15.43
CA GLY A 189 4.16 -2.90 -14.73
C GLY A 189 4.17 -3.15 -13.24
N ALA A 190 5.00 -4.08 -12.80
CA ALA A 190 5.11 -4.44 -11.40
C ALA A 190 6.53 -4.86 -11.08
N VAL A 191 6.97 -4.49 -9.88
CA VAL A 191 8.20 -4.98 -9.26
C VAL A 191 7.85 -5.52 -7.89
N CYS A 192 8.19 -6.78 -7.66
CA CYS A 192 7.99 -7.44 -6.38
C CYS A 192 9.33 -7.67 -5.69
N ALA A 193 9.40 -7.33 -4.41
CA ALA A 193 10.55 -7.67 -3.58
C ALA A 193 10.50 -9.13 -3.10
N ARG A 194 11.68 -9.65 -2.73
CA ARG A 194 11.77 -10.88 -1.96
C ARG A 194 11.55 -10.56 -0.48
N THR A 195 10.82 -11.42 0.21
CA THR A 195 10.58 -11.27 1.64
C THR A 195 11.14 -12.47 2.40
N HIS A 196 11.59 -12.24 3.62
CA HIS A 196 12.23 -13.19 4.51
C HIS A 196 11.36 -13.35 5.75
N PRO A 197 10.80 -14.55 5.98
CA PRO A 197 10.00 -14.80 7.17
C PRO A 197 10.87 -14.73 8.44
N LEU A 198 10.43 -13.95 9.43
CA LEU A 198 11.07 -13.82 10.75
C LEU A 198 10.37 -14.75 11.75
N GLY A 199 10.67 -16.04 11.69
CA GLY A 199 10.15 -17.04 12.62
C GLY A 199 11.26 -17.68 13.47
N SER A 200 10.95 -18.02 14.73
CA SER A 200 11.86 -18.83 15.55
C SER A 200 11.88 -20.27 15.03
N VAL A 201 13.05 -20.73 14.59
CA VAL A 201 13.29 -22.06 13.97
C VAL A 201 13.10 -23.22 14.97
N ALA A 202 12.89 -22.93 16.26
CA ALA A 202 12.71 -23.95 17.29
C ALA A 202 11.45 -24.82 17.11
N ASN A 203 10.46 -24.38 16.34
CA ASN A 203 9.25 -25.14 16.05
C ASN A 203 9.33 -25.80 14.65
N PRO A 204 9.22 -27.14 14.52
CA PRO A 204 9.23 -27.84 13.24
C PRO A 204 8.17 -27.35 12.24
N LEU A 205 7.00 -26.93 12.73
CA LEU A 205 5.93 -26.39 11.90
C LEU A 205 6.34 -25.05 11.24
N VAL A 206 7.02 -24.19 12.01
CA VAL A 206 7.54 -22.91 11.51
C VAL A 206 8.62 -23.16 10.47
N SER A 207 9.50 -24.14 10.71
CA SER A 207 10.53 -24.53 9.75
C SER A 207 9.93 -25.01 8.42
N TYR A 208 8.86 -25.80 8.48
CA TYR A 208 8.12 -26.24 7.29
C TYR A 208 7.46 -25.05 6.55
N GLN A 209 6.84 -24.12 7.27
CA GLN A 209 6.27 -22.90 6.67
C GLN A 209 7.32 -22.04 5.96
N ILE A 210 8.51 -21.89 6.56
CA ILE A 210 9.64 -21.19 5.94
C ILE A 210 10.09 -21.90 4.67
N PHE A 211 10.16 -23.24 4.68
CA PHE A 211 10.51 -24.03 3.51
C PHE A 211 9.49 -23.86 2.37
N ASP A 212 8.19 -24.02 2.65
CA ASP A 212 7.12 -23.82 1.66
C ASP A 212 7.14 -22.40 1.10
N TYR A 213 7.39 -21.41 1.97
CA TYR A 213 7.56 -20.03 1.55
C TYR A 213 8.75 -19.86 0.60
N ALA A 214 9.90 -20.45 0.93
CA ALA A 214 11.11 -20.37 0.11
C ALA A 214 10.91 -21.01 -1.27
N ILE A 215 10.23 -22.16 -1.35
CA ILE A 215 9.91 -22.80 -2.65
C ILE A 215 9.04 -21.86 -3.50
N GLY A 216 7.94 -21.34 -2.94
CA GLY A 216 7.01 -20.50 -3.70
C GLY A 216 7.55 -19.10 -4.05
N HIS A 217 8.28 -18.47 -3.13
CA HIS A 217 8.65 -17.06 -3.23
C HIS A 217 10.10 -16.83 -3.62
N TRP A 218 11.01 -17.75 -3.31
CA TRP A 218 12.43 -17.59 -3.64
C TRP A 218 12.80 -18.41 -4.87
N LEU A 219 12.35 -19.65 -4.99
CA LEU A 219 12.68 -20.50 -6.13
C LEU A 219 11.77 -20.24 -7.33
N GLN A 220 10.46 -20.43 -7.18
CA GLN A 220 9.50 -20.31 -8.29
C GLN A 220 9.47 -18.90 -8.90
N LYS A 221 9.52 -17.85 -8.07
CA LYS A 221 9.54 -16.46 -8.59
C LYS A 221 10.79 -16.12 -9.38
N VAL A 222 11.96 -16.61 -8.94
CA VAL A 222 13.21 -16.38 -9.69
C VAL A 222 13.16 -17.11 -11.02
N ALA A 223 12.66 -18.35 -11.05
CA ALA A 223 12.43 -19.08 -12.31
C ALA A 223 11.47 -18.33 -13.24
N ASN A 224 10.35 -17.82 -12.71
CA ASN A 224 9.40 -17.01 -13.48
C ASN A 224 10.04 -15.73 -14.04
N HIS A 225 10.89 -15.06 -13.25
CA HIS A 225 11.63 -13.90 -13.72
C HIS A 225 12.60 -14.26 -14.85
N THR A 226 13.32 -15.38 -14.76
CA THR A 226 14.16 -15.89 -15.86
C THR A 226 13.35 -16.22 -17.12
N LEU A 227 12.10 -16.68 -16.97
CA LEU A 227 11.17 -16.92 -18.07
C LEU A 227 10.52 -15.64 -18.64
N GLY A 228 10.82 -14.47 -18.06
CA GLY A 228 10.44 -13.17 -18.61
C GLY A 228 9.17 -12.54 -18.01
N SER A 229 8.49 -13.18 -17.05
CA SER A 229 7.40 -12.54 -16.29
C SER A 229 7.08 -13.25 -14.99
N VAL A 230 6.89 -12.48 -13.92
CA VAL A 230 6.40 -12.99 -12.63
C VAL A 230 4.88 -13.19 -12.70
N LEU A 231 4.43 -14.42 -12.48
CA LEU A 231 2.99 -14.76 -12.58
C LEU A 231 2.17 -14.28 -11.36
N CYS A 232 2.83 -13.88 -10.27
CA CYS A 232 2.18 -13.39 -9.06
C CYS A 232 3.13 -12.49 -8.26
N ALA A 233 2.80 -11.20 -8.17
CA ALA A 233 3.36 -10.27 -7.21
C ALA A 233 2.50 -10.31 -5.92
N PRO A 234 2.95 -10.93 -4.82
CA PRO A 234 2.22 -10.91 -3.56
C PRO A 234 2.04 -9.49 -3.06
N GLY A 235 0.91 -9.23 -2.39
CA GLY A 235 0.59 -7.91 -1.84
C GLY A 235 1.48 -7.44 -0.68
N CYS A 236 2.44 -8.26 -0.22
CA CYS A 236 3.20 -7.96 0.99
C CYS A 236 4.26 -6.86 0.82
N PHE A 237 4.91 -6.77 -0.35
CA PHE A 237 5.80 -5.64 -0.69
C PHE A 237 6.03 -5.58 -2.21
N SER A 238 5.04 -5.06 -2.91
CA SER A 238 5.04 -4.97 -4.38
C SER A 238 4.66 -3.58 -4.83
N MET A 239 5.41 -3.06 -5.79
CA MET A 239 5.22 -1.75 -6.39
C MET A 239 4.68 -1.88 -7.80
N TYR A 240 3.70 -1.05 -8.15
CA TYR A 240 2.96 -1.11 -9.40
C TYR A 240 2.92 0.26 -10.09
N ARG A 241 3.05 0.29 -11.41
CA ARG A 241 2.88 1.51 -12.21
C ARG A 241 1.39 1.82 -12.41
N THR A 242 0.96 3.04 -12.10
CA THR A 242 -0.47 3.39 -12.11
C THR A 242 -1.11 3.42 -13.49
N ALA A 243 -0.36 3.79 -14.53
CA ALA A 243 -0.82 3.73 -15.93
C ALA A 243 -1.35 2.34 -16.31
N ILE A 244 -0.76 1.29 -15.77
CA ILE A 244 -1.14 -0.08 -16.09
C ILE A 244 -2.31 -0.51 -15.21
N LEU A 245 -2.26 -0.16 -13.92
CA LEU A 245 -3.38 -0.40 -13.01
C LEU A 245 -4.69 0.23 -13.51
N LYS A 246 -4.64 1.43 -14.13
CA LYS A 246 -5.81 2.09 -14.74
C LYS A 246 -6.50 1.22 -15.77
N ASN A 247 -5.74 0.49 -16.59
CA ASN A 247 -6.28 -0.35 -17.66
C ASN A 247 -6.94 -1.63 -17.13
N VAL A 248 -6.40 -2.20 -16.04
CA VAL A 248 -6.92 -3.46 -15.47
C VAL A 248 -8.02 -3.26 -14.43
N LEU A 249 -8.10 -2.07 -13.82
CA LEU A 249 -9.02 -1.79 -12.72
C LEU A 249 -10.50 -2.05 -13.05
N PRO A 250 -11.02 -1.74 -14.26
CA PRO A 250 -12.41 -2.05 -14.62
C PRO A 250 -12.72 -3.55 -14.58
N GLU A 251 -11.84 -4.39 -15.14
CA GLU A 251 -12.02 -5.85 -15.14
C GLU A 251 -11.79 -6.44 -13.74
N TYR A 252 -10.82 -5.90 -12.99
CA TYR A 252 -10.58 -6.27 -11.60
C TYR A 252 -11.80 -6.01 -10.71
N GLY A 253 -12.49 -4.89 -10.98
CA GLY A 253 -13.73 -4.46 -10.32
C GLY A 253 -15.01 -5.15 -10.79
N SER A 254 -14.92 -6.08 -11.75
CA SER A 254 -16.10 -6.80 -12.24
C SER A 254 -16.74 -7.67 -11.16
N ASP A 255 -18.06 -7.73 -11.18
CA ASP A 255 -18.82 -8.58 -10.27
C ASP A 255 -18.53 -10.08 -10.51
N THR A 256 -18.87 -10.86 -9.50
CA THR A 256 -18.71 -12.31 -9.47
C THR A 256 -20.07 -12.95 -9.73
N SER A 257 -20.19 -13.72 -10.81
CA SER A 257 -21.44 -14.34 -11.27
C SER A 257 -21.55 -15.82 -10.92
N CYS A 258 -20.41 -16.53 -10.79
CA CYS A 258 -20.37 -17.97 -10.53
C CYS A 258 -19.35 -18.35 -9.43
N GLY A 259 -19.44 -19.59 -8.94
CA GLY A 259 -18.58 -20.08 -7.87
C GLY A 259 -17.09 -20.15 -8.25
N THR A 260 -16.77 -20.44 -9.50
CA THR A 260 -15.38 -20.42 -9.97
C THR A 260 -14.82 -19.01 -9.99
N GLU A 261 -15.58 -18.02 -10.50
CA GLU A 261 -15.23 -16.60 -10.41
C GLU A 261 -15.00 -16.15 -8.98
N PHE A 262 -15.79 -16.65 -8.02
CA PHE A 262 -15.60 -16.33 -6.62
C PHE A 262 -14.24 -16.80 -6.11
N LEU A 263 -13.83 -18.02 -6.48
CA LEU A 263 -12.55 -18.59 -6.04
C LEU A 263 -11.37 -17.75 -6.57
N TYR A 264 -11.31 -17.44 -7.85
CA TYR A 264 -10.16 -16.71 -8.38
C TYR A 264 -10.24 -15.19 -8.20
N LYS A 265 -11.42 -14.56 -8.28
CA LYS A 265 -11.54 -13.10 -8.10
C LYS A 265 -11.53 -12.70 -6.62
N ASP A 266 -12.29 -13.37 -5.76
CA ASP A 266 -12.47 -12.93 -4.35
C ASP A 266 -11.55 -13.64 -3.34
N MET A 267 -11.16 -14.90 -3.58
CA MET A 267 -10.20 -15.62 -2.71
C MET A 267 -8.76 -15.61 -3.24
N GLY A 268 -8.59 -15.33 -4.54
CA GLY A 268 -7.30 -15.26 -5.22
C GLY A 268 -7.01 -13.87 -5.78
N GLU A 269 -7.50 -12.83 -5.14
CA GLU A 269 -7.58 -11.47 -5.68
C GLU A 269 -6.22 -10.90 -6.10
N ASP A 270 -5.16 -11.15 -5.33
CA ASP A 270 -3.81 -10.70 -5.66
C ASP A 270 -3.30 -11.41 -6.94
N ARG A 271 -3.60 -12.71 -7.08
CA ARG A 271 -3.25 -13.48 -8.28
C ARG A 271 -4.08 -13.06 -9.49
N TRP A 272 -5.36 -12.73 -9.26
CA TRP A 272 -6.24 -12.22 -10.30
C TRP A 272 -5.73 -10.89 -10.84
N LEU A 273 -5.33 -9.96 -9.97
CA LEU A 273 -4.72 -8.70 -10.38
C LEU A 273 -3.47 -8.95 -11.25
N CYS A 274 -2.55 -9.82 -10.80
CA CYS A 274 -1.33 -10.13 -11.57
C CYS A 274 -1.62 -10.79 -12.93
N THR A 275 -2.67 -11.61 -12.99
CA THR A 275 -3.13 -12.24 -14.24
C THR A 275 -3.61 -11.18 -15.22
N LEU A 276 -4.41 -10.20 -14.76
CA LEU A 276 -4.87 -9.10 -15.60
C LEU A 276 -3.70 -8.23 -16.09
N MET A 277 -2.75 -7.92 -15.21
CA MET A 277 -1.55 -7.16 -15.57
C MET A 277 -0.71 -7.86 -16.64
N THR A 278 -0.59 -9.19 -16.57
CA THR A 278 0.14 -10.00 -17.57
C THR A 278 -0.61 -10.02 -18.92
N ARG A 279 -1.94 -10.10 -18.91
CA ARG A 279 -2.77 -10.09 -20.14
C ARG A 279 -2.65 -8.79 -20.93
N CYS A 280 -2.33 -7.67 -20.28
CA CYS A 280 -2.05 -6.40 -20.95
C CYS A 280 -0.69 -6.36 -21.70
N LEU A 281 -0.01 -7.51 -21.90
CA LEU A 281 1.25 -7.66 -22.64
C LEU A 281 2.43 -6.87 -22.05
N LEU A 282 2.57 -6.91 -20.73
CA LEU A 282 3.57 -6.14 -20.01
C LEU A 282 4.55 -7.03 -19.26
N ARG A 283 5.79 -6.55 -19.13
CA ARG A 283 6.84 -7.22 -18.36
C ARG A 283 6.59 -6.98 -16.87
N GLN A 284 6.69 -8.04 -16.09
CA GLN A 284 6.73 -7.99 -14.62
C GLN A 284 8.08 -8.53 -14.18
N GLU A 285 8.82 -7.74 -13.40
CA GLU A 285 10.14 -8.14 -12.91
C GLU A 285 10.11 -8.45 -11.41
N ALA A 286 10.93 -9.40 -10.99
CA ALA A 286 11.19 -9.65 -9.58
C ALA A 286 12.56 -9.08 -9.26
N VAL A 287 12.66 -8.29 -8.19
CA VAL A 287 13.94 -7.79 -7.71
C VAL A 287 14.26 -8.49 -6.41
N ILE A 288 15.50 -8.96 -6.31
CA ILE A 288 15.99 -9.61 -5.10
C ILE A 288 16.37 -8.50 -4.12
N LEU A 289 15.46 -8.18 -3.20
CA LEU A 289 15.70 -7.31 -2.05
C LEU A 289 15.46 -8.12 -0.78
N THR A 290 16.24 -7.88 0.27
CA THR A 290 16.03 -8.52 1.56
C THR A 290 15.04 -7.70 2.37
N ILE A 291 13.77 -8.09 2.33
CA ILE A 291 12.71 -7.48 3.14
C ILE A 291 12.24 -8.48 4.18
N PHE A 292 11.86 -8.07 5.38
CA PHE A 292 11.48 -9.00 6.44
C PHE A 292 9.97 -9.00 6.66
N LYS A 293 9.36 -10.19 6.77
CA LYS A 293 7.94 -10.39 7.10
C LYS A 293 7.87 -11.24 8.36
N LYS A 294 7.17 -10.81 9.39
CA LYS A 294 7.06 -11.56 10.64
C LYS A 294 6.14 -12.77 10.47
#